data_AF-A0A850TIB9-F1
#
_entry.id   AF-A0A850TIB9-F1
#
_cell.length_a   1.000
_cell.length_b   1.000
_cell.length_c   1.000
_cell.angle_alpha   90.00
_cell.angle_beta   90.00
_cell.angle_gamma   90.00
#
_symmetry.space_group_name_H-M   'P 1'
#
loop_
_entity.id
_entity.type
_entity.pdbx_description
1 polymer ?
#
loop_
_entity_poly.entity_id
_entity_poly.type
_entity_poly.pdbx_seq_one_letter_code
_entity_poly.pdbx_strand_id
1 'polypeptide(L)'
;LHIYLVSNTVITLLALFPGAFNCCTEISDEIPGRILQRVERFDIQKADGLCHLEAVILYIEGRKFCVSPRIRKVKKWMKKNKHKIPRKKSHGRKQRKMKTIRKKEKKQ
;
A
#
# COMPACT_ATOMS: atom_id res chain seq x y z
N LEU A 1 -4.03 -28.88 19.97
CA LEU A 1 -4.87 -29.04 18.75
C LEU A 1 -5.47 -27.73 18.25
N HIS A 2 -6.11 -26.93 19.12
CA HIS A 2 -6.73 -25.64 18.74
C HIS A 2 -5.75 -24.63 18.10
N ILE A 3 -4.52 -24.52 18.64
CA ILE A 3 -3.47 -23.63 18.10
C ILE A 3 -3.05 -24.06 16.68
N TYR A 4 -2.88 -25.36 16.44
CA TYR A 4 -2.52 -25.92 15.14
C TYR A 4 -3.62 -25.74 14.09
N LEU A 5 -4.89 -25.77 14.49
CA LEU A 5 -6.03 -25.52 13.59
C LEU A 5 -6.11 -24.05 13.18
N VAL A 6 -5.84 -23.10 14.09
CA VAL A 6 -5.77 -21.67 13.80
C VAL A 6 -4.59 -21.34 12.87
N SER A 7 -3.42 -21.95 13.10
CA SER A 7 -2.27 -21.79 12.19
C SER A 7 -2.55 -22.36 10.79
N ASN A 8 -3.10 -23.57 10.68
CA ASN A 8 -3.38 -24.20 9.37
C ASN A 8 -4.51 -23.49 8.59
N THR A 9 -5.56 -23.01 9.27
CA THR A 9 -6.62 -22.20 8.63
C THR A 9 -6.10 -20.84 8.13
N VAL A 10 -5.26 -20.16 8.90
CA VAL A 10 -4.63 -18.90 8.49
C VAL A 10 -3.64 -19.10 7.34
N ILE A 11 -2.82 -20.15 7.37
CA ILE A 11 -1.86 -20.49 6.29
C ILE A 11 -2.60 -20.82 4.99
N THR A 12 -3.69 -21.59 5.08
CA THR A 12 -4.51 -21.95 3.91
C THR A 12 -5.20 -20.71 3.31
N LEU A 13 -5.70 -19.80 4.16
CA LEU A 13 -6.27 -18.53 3.71
C LEU A 13 -5.23 -17.64 3.02
N LEU A 14 -3.98 -17.62 3.51
CA LEU A 14 -2.89 -16.87 2.90
C LEU A 14 -2.50 -17.41 1.50
N ALA A 15 -2.62 -18.73 1.30
CA ALA A 15 -2.33 -19.40 0.02
C ALA A 15 -3.45 -19.27 -1.01
N LEU A 16 -4.71 -19.18 -0.57
CA LEU A 16 -5.88 -19.01 -1.44
C LEU A 16 -6.03 -17.59 -2.01
N PHE A 17 -5.33 -16.60 -1.42
CA PHE A 17 -5.27 -15.24 -1.92
C PHE A 17 -3.83 -14.85 -2.26
N PRO A 18 -3.31 -15.22 -3.45
CA PRO A 18 -2.05 -14.69 -3.97
C PRO A 18 -2.21 -13.17 -4.21
N GLY A 19 -2.11 -12.38 -3.15
CA GLY A 19 -2.42 -10.95 -3.17
C GLY A 19 -2.96 -10.34 -1.88
N ALA A 20 -3.31 -11.12 -0.85
CA ALA A 20 -3.93 -10.56 0.36
C ALA A 20 -3.02 -9.56 1.09
N PHE A 21 -1.70 -9.81 1.17
CA PHE A 21 -0.74 -8.83 1.70
C PHE A 21 0.62 -8.96 0.99
N ASN A 22 0.82 -8.22 -0.10
CA ASN A 22 2.12 -8.09 -0.77
C ASN A 22 3.04 -7.19 0.08
N CYS A 23 3.48 -7.69 1.24
CA CYS A 23 4.42 -6.97 2.09
C CYS A 23 5.83 -7.09 1.53
N CYS A 24 6.54 -5.97 1.42
CA CYS A 24 7.98 -5.99 1.24
C CYS A 24 8.66 -6.67 2.44
N THR A 25 9.45 -7.70 2.17
CA THR A 25 10.33 -8.36 3.16
C THR A 25 11.74 -7.77 3.14
N GLU A 26 12.17 -7.26 1.99
CA GLU A 26 13.48 -6.66 1.77
C GLU A 26 13.31 -5.28 1.13
N ILE A 27 14.21 -4.35 1.46
CA ILE A 27 14.23 -2.99 0.92
C ILE A 27 15.61 -2.66 0.37
N SER A 28 15.65 -1.98 -0.77
CA SER A 28 16.88 -1.37 -1.25
C SER A 28 17.08 -0.02 -0.56
N ASP A 29 18.24 0.15 0.07
CA ASP A 29 18.66 1.41 0.71
C ASP A 29 19.25 2.42 -0.27
N GLU A 30 19.55 1.98 -1.50
CA GLU A 30 19.98 2.87 -2.57
C GLU A 30 19.21 2.59 -3.86
N ILE A 31 18.86 3.66 -4.58
CA ILE A 31 18.30 3.56 -5.93
C ILE A 31 18.89 4.64 -6.85
N PRO A 32 19.42 4.25 -8.02
CA PRO A 32 19.84 5.18 -9.04
C PRO A 32 18.68 6.06 -9.52
N GLY A 33 18.95 7.35 -9.70
CA GLY A 33 17.94 8.31 -10.21
C GLY A 33 17.40 7.95 -11.59
N ARG A 34 18.20 7.25 -12.42
CA ARG A 34 17.78 6.75 -13.74
C ARG A 34 16.63 5.74 -13.63
N ILE A 35 16.66 4.88 -12.60
CA ILE A 35 15.61 3.88 -12.37
C ILE A 35 14.29 4.57 -12.00
N LEU A 36 14.34 5.62 -11.18
CA LEU A 36 13.17 6.40 -10.80
C LEU A 36 12.45 7.05 -12.00
N GLN A 37 13.15 7.32 -13.10
CA GLN A 37 12.52 7.88 -14.30
C GLN A 37 11.65 6.86 -15.05
N ARG A 38 11.92 5.55 -14.89
CA ARG A 38 11.20 4.46 -15.55
C ARG A 38 10.02 3.93 -14.74
N VAL A 39 9.81 4.45 -13.54
CA VAL A 39 8.73 3.98 -12.66
C VAL A 39 7.39 4.39 -13.26
N GLU A 40 6.56 3.39 -13.54
CA GLU A 40 5.22 3.55 -14.10
C GLU A 40 4.21 3.94 -13.02
N ARG A 41 4.28 3.26 -11.88
CA ARG A 41 3.40 3.45 -10.72
C ARG A 41 4.15 3.19 -9.43
N PHE A 42 3.64 3.72 -8.32
CA PHE A 42 4.18 3.42 -7.00
C PHE A 42 3.10 3.38 -5.93
N ASP A 43 3.33 2.56 -4.91
CA ASP A 43 2.49 2.45 -3.72
C ASP A 43 3.33 2.68 -2.45
N ILE A 44 2.66 3.14 -1.39
CA ILE A 44 3.28 3.31 -0.07
C ILE A 44 2.73 2.24 0.85
N GLN A 45 3.61 1.38 1.34
CA GLN A 45 3.32 0.39 2.36
C GLN A 45 3.60 1.01 3.74
N LYS A 46 2.54 1.13 4.54
CA LYS A 46 2.63 1.57 5.93
C LYS A 46 2.77 0.38 6.85
N ALA A 47 3.44 0.59 7.98
CA ALA A 47 3.53 -0.40 9.04
C ALA A 47 2.25 -0.43 9.90
N ASP A 48 1.09 -0.75 9.29
CA ASP A 48 -0.23 -0.71 9.93
C ASP A 48 -0.68 -2.11 10.45
N GLY A 49 0.28 -2.98 10.82
CA GLY A 49 0.03 -4.27 11.50
C GLY A 49 -0.11 -5.50 10.60
N LEU A 50 -0.28 -5.32 9.28
CA LEU A 50 -0.24 -6.41 8.29
C LEU A 50 1.15 -6.59 7.70
N CYS A 51 1.85 -5.47 7.51
CA CYS A 51 3.26 -5.45 7.22
C CYS A 51 3.94 -4.68 8.35
N HIS A 52 5.03 -5.19 8.91
CA HIS A 52 5.79 -4.49 9.96
C HIS A 52 6.86 -3.55 9.39
N LEU A 53 7.13 -3.65 8.08
CA LEU A 53 8.12 -2.85 7.38
C LEU A 53 7.45 -1.71 6.60
N GLU A 54 7.94 -0.48 6.82
CA GLU A 54 7.58 0.67 5.99
C GLU A 54 8.41 0.66 4.70
N ALA A 55 7.73 0.62 3.55
CA ALA A 55 8.40 0.52 2.26
C ALA A 55 7.66 1.30 1.17
N VAL A 56 8.41 1.81 0.20
CA VAL A 56 7.85 2.33 -1.05
C VAL A 56 7.99 1.25 -2.10
N ILE A 57 6.87 0.84 -2.69
CA ILE A 57 6.82 -0.15 -3.76
C ILE A 57 6.82 0.61 -5.09
N LEU A 58 7.87 0.45 -5.87
CA LEU A 58 7.96 0.96 -7.24
C LEU A 58 7.62 -0.15 -8.21
N TYR A 59 6.91 0.17 -9.29
CA TYR A 59 6.64 -0.77 -10.36
C TYR A 59 7.30 -0.28 -11.65
N ILE A 60 8.13 -1.14 -12.22
CA ILE A 60 8.95 -0.86 -13.40
C ILE A 60 8.84 -2.09 -14.30
N GLU A 61 8.37 -1.93 -15.54
CA GLU A 61 8.32 -3.02 -16.53
C GLU A 61 7.60 -4.27 -15.99
N GLY A 62 6.50 -4.06 -15.25
CA GLY A 62 5.73 -5.14 -14.63
C GLY A 62 6.36 -5.78 -13.37
N ARG A 63 7.58 -5.40 -12.97
CA ARG A 63 8.25 -5.90 -11.76
C ARG A 63 8.06 -4.96 -10.57
N LYS A 64 8.07 -5.51 -9.36
CA LYS A 64 7.96 -4.76 -8.09
C LYS A 64 9.34 -4.58 -7.47
N PHE A 65 9.64 -3.36 -7.02
CA PHE A 65 10.86 -3.01 -6.32
C PHE A 65 10.52 -2.33 -5.00
N CYS A 66 11.01 -2.89 -3.89
CA CYS A 66 10.81 -2.36 -2.55
C CYS A 66 11.96 -1.45 -2.14
N VAL A 67 11.64 -0.26 -1.65
CA VAL A 67 12.61 0.81 -1.43
C VAL A 67 12.40 1.45 -0.08
N SER A 68 13.51 1.81 0.57
CA SER A 68 13.47 2.51 1.85
C SER A 68 12.85 3.92 1.69
N PRO A 69 11.81 4.28 2.47
CA PRO A 69 11.20 5.61 2.44
C PRO A 69 12.14 6.71 2.96
N ARG A 70 13.25 6.32 3.61
CA ARG A 70 14.26 7.24 4.19
C ARG A 70 15.14 7.89 3.12
N ILE A 71 15.20 7.34 1.91
CA ILE A 71 16.05 7.85 0.83
C ILE A 71 15.56 9.22 0.35
N ARG A 72 16.40 10.26 0.49
CA ARG A 72 16.05 11.65 0.12
C ARG A 72 15.66 11.79 -1.36
N LYS A 73 16.33 11.04 -2.26
CA LYS A 73 16.05 11.03 -3.71
C LYS A 73 14.64 10.51 -3.99
N VAL A 74 14.26 9.39 -3.39
CA VAL A 74 12.92 8.77 -3.51
C VAL A 74 11.87 9.72 -2.97
N LYS A 75 12.08 10.31 -1.78
CA LYS A 75 11.16 11.29 -1.19
C LYS A 75 10.92 12.52 -2.10
N LYS A 76 11.98 13.06 -2.72
CA LYS A 76 11.87 14.16 -3.70
C LYS A 76 11.10 13.72 -4.94
N TRP A 77 11.41 12.53 -5.48
CA TRP A 77 10.74 11.98 -6.64
C TRP A 77 9.25 11.73 -6.40
N MET A 78 8.86 11.17 -5.25
CA MET A 78 7.47 10.94 -4.87
C MET A 78 6.69 12.25 -4.78
N LYS A 79 7.30 13.33 -4.25
CA LYS A 79 6.67 14.66 -4.20
C LYS A 79 6.41 15.19 -5.61
N LYS A 80 7.38 15.05 -6.52
CA LYS A 80 7.25 15.49 -7.92
C LYS A 80 6.19 14.69 -8.68
N ASN A 81 6.09 13.38 -8.44
CA ASN A 81 5.18 12.48 -9.15
C ASN A 81 3.82 12.28 -8.44
N LYS A 82 3.55 13.02 -7.36
CA LYS A 82 2.31 12.89 -6.56
C LYS A 82 1.03 13.09 -7.37
N HIS A 83 1.10 13.84 -8.47
CA HIS A 83 -0.02 14.11 -9.37
C HIS A 83 -0.37 12.95 -10.30
N LYS A 84 0.57 12.03 -10.53
CA LYS A 84 0.37 10.85 -11.40
C LYS A 84 -0.23 9.65 -10.67
N ILE A 85 -0.30 9.70 -9.34
CA ILE A 85 -0.85 8.62 -8.54
C ILE A 85 -2.38 8.75 -8.54
N PRO A 86 -3.13 7.73 -9.01
CA PRO A 86 -4.53 7.65 -8.68
C PRO A 86 -4.62 7.53 -7.16
N ARG A 87 -5.07 8.60 -6.48
CA ARG A 87 -5.34 8.54 -5.04
C ARG A 87 -6.29 7.36 -4.83
N LYS A 88 -5.81 6.27 -4.19
CA LYS A 88 -6.69 5.26 -3.61
C LYS A 88 -7.65 6.05 -2.73
N LYS A 89 -8.90 6.23 -3.18
CA LYS A 89 -9.89 7.02 -2.44
C LYS A 89 -10.00 6.31 -1.10
N SER A 90 -9.53 6.95 -0.03
CA SER A 90 -9.71 6.41 1.30
C SER A 90 -11.21 6.16 1.47
N HIS A 91 -11.57 4.94 1.86
CA HIS A 91 -12.97 4.53 2.06
C HIS A 91 -13.76 5.49 2.99
N GLY A 92 -13.06 6.36 3.74
CA GLY A 92 -13.65 7.41 4.57
C GLY A 92 -14.48 8.48 3.82
N ARG A 93 -14.25 8.75 2.53
CA ARG A 93 -15.08 9.76 1.81
C ARG A 93 -16.52 9.26 1.57
N LYS A 94 -16.72 7.94 1.46
CA LYS A 94 -18.05 7.32 1.31
C LYS A 94 -18.85 7.42 2.62
N GLN A 95 -18.19 7.22 3.77
CA GLN A 95 -18.83 7.35 5.09
C GLN A 95 -19.30 8.79 5.38
N ARG A 96 -18.50 9.82 5.04
CA ARG A 96 -18.91 11.22 5.25
C ARG A 96 -20.14 11.59 4.42
N LYS A 97 -20.22 11.13 3.16
CA LYS A 97 -21.40 11.34 2.29
C LYS A 97 -22.65 10.65 2.84
N MET A 98 -22.52 9.41 3.31
CA MET A 98 -23.64 8.64 3.88
C MET A 98 -24.16 9.24 5.19
N LYS A 99 -23.27 9.78 6.05
CA LYS A 99 -23.64 10.46 7.29
C LYS A 99 -24.39 11.78 7.03
N THR A 100 -24.02 12.51 5.97
CA THR A 100 -24.75 13.72 5.56
C THR A 100 -26.13 13.41 4.99
N ILE A 101 -26.28 12.33 4.22
CA ILE A 101 -27.59 11.89 3.67
C ILE A 101 -28.54 11.50 4.80
N ARG A 102 -28.12 10.63 5.72
CA ARG A 102 -28.92 10.24 6.91
C ARG A 102 -29.31 11.42 7.81
N LYS A 103 -28.52 12.49 7.85
CA LYS A 103 -28.83 13.69 8.65
C LYS A 103 -29.86 14.60 7.95
N LYS A 104 -29.99 14.53 6.62
CA LYS A 104 -31.04 15.23 5.87
C LYS A 104 -32.39 14.52 5.98
N GLU A 105 -32.40 13.18 5.96
CA GLU A 105 -33.63 12.37 6.09
C GLU A 105 -34.28 12.46 7.48
N LYS A 106 -33.53 12.79 8.54
CA LYS A 106 -34.07 12.99 9.91
C LYS A 106 -34.60 14.41 10.20
N LYS A 107 -34.57 15.31 9.20
CA LYS A 107 -35.03 16.70 9.31
C LYS A 107 -36.27 17.01 8.46
N GLN A 108 -36.82 16.02 7.78
CA GLN A 108 -38.19 15.98 7.25
C GLN A 108 -39.03 15.13 8.20
#